data_AF-A0A2I1HCH7-F1
#
_entry.id   AF-A0A2I1HCH7-F1
#
_cell.length_a   1.000
_cell.length_b   1.000
_cell.length_c   1.000
_cell.angle_alpha   90.00
_cell.angle_beta   90.00
_cell.angle_gamma   90.00
#
_symmetry.space_group_name_H-M   'P 1'
#
loop_
_entity.id
_entity.type
_entity.pdbx_description
1 polymer ?
#
loop_
_entity_poly.entity_id
_entity_poly.type
_entity_poly.pdbx_seq_one_letter_code
_entity_poly.pdbx_strand_id
1 'polypeptide(L)'
;MSNNDFLEYEDNLFVQKCISHEDLYELVKYGDHPIYQGLRDGQSKVLIKKSLFEKLDYQTKINCIKEVAMVIALERYLIPMISKDQENSYKLALVRICTKLTKGWFHQFAIDNYPRLSNLDKDLLSIAHNIIEKFPIKQKKPDVILLDPETQAIFESIRPYTKTISSFDKIWDYDEYNTDVERTGIKITSPINSDVSVTAIITIMYMSISKYKFARWTASVVIFPTNDLEILSDDEDEDSDEDKDEDDSDSFDTNNVDISFEDPLEIHPYQSRSGKFSKLDSKHTFVLGIAASASWNRWSADEDIWEPINIKVKSADYVASLLEIPDITGDLLFKYVLDCLKPILICDGDTPLKHWANKLKSNGTIPIEPNQHPWYYAWNYKLNRKSINI
;
A
#
# COMPACT_ATOMS: atom_id res chain seq x y z
N MET A 1 -10.73 -19.71 -31.05
CA MET A 1 -9.73 -18.63 -30.97
C MET A 1 -10.49 -17.33 -31.01
N SER A 2 -10.70 -16.73 -29.84
CA SER A 2 -11.58 -15.55 -29.64
C SER A 2 -10.71 -14.35 -29.29
N ASN A 3 -11.13 -13.19 -29.79
CA ASN A 3 -10.45 -11.90 -29.69
C ASN A 3 -10.09 -11.56 -28.25
N ASN A 4 -8.79 -11.29 -28.03
CA ASN A 4 -8.26 -10.84 -26.75
C ASN A 4 -8.79 -9.43 -26.42
N ASP A 5 -9.19 -9.28 -25.17
CA ASP A 5 -9.72 -8.07 -24.55
C ASP A 5 -8.62 -7.02 -24.34
N PHE A 6 -8.83 -5.81 -24.85
CA PHE A 6 -7.77 -4.79 -24.94
C PHE A 6 -7.81 -3.70 -23.85
N LEU A 7 -8.88 -3.58 -23.07
CA LEU A 7 -8.99 -2.56 -22.01
C LEU A 7 -10.08 -2.99 -20.98
N GLU A 8 -9.81 -3.99 -20.15
CA GLU A 8 -10.63 -4.34 -18.99
C GLU A 8 -9.81 -4.22 -17.71
N TYR A 9 -10.30 -3.88 -16.53
CA TYR A 9 -11.47 -3.15 -16.03
C TYR A 9 -11.14 -2.61 -14.60
N GLU A 10 -9.95 -2.91 -14.07
CA GLU A 10 -9.51 -2.68 -12.69
C GLU A 10 -9.10 -1.22 -12.38
N ASP A 11 -8.68 -0.45 -13.38
CA ASP A 11 -8.07 0.86 -13.13
C ASP A 11 -9.10 2.01 -12.97
N ASN A 12 -10.41 1.72 -13.12
CA ASN A 12 -11.50 2.71 -13.02
C ASN A 12 -11.84 3.16 -11.59
N LEU A 13 -11.32 2.50 -10.55
CA LEU A 13 -11.72 2.72 -9.15
C LEU A 13 -11.10 3.98 -8.51
N PHE A 14 -10.16 4.64 -9.18
CA PHE A 14 -9.39 5.78 -8.64
C PHE A 14 -9.51 7.07 -9.44
N VAL A 15 -10.32 7.06 -10.50
CA VAL A 15 -10.62 8.29 -11.24
C VAL A 15 -11.77 9.02 -10.58
N GLN A 16 -11.52 10.23 -10.09
CA GLN A 16 -12.59 11.14 -9.73
C GLN A 16 -13.25 11.64 -11.03
N LYS A 17 -14.35 10.99 -11.43
CA LYS A 17 -15.09 11.32 -12.67
C LYS A 17 -15.87 12.63 -12.51
N CYS A 18 -15.18 13.77 -12.54
CA CYS A 18 -15.79 15.11 -12.63
C CYS A 18 -16.23 15.46 -14.07
N ILE A 19 -15.57 14.83 -15.04
CA ILE A 19 -15.84 14.94 -16.48
C ILE A 19 -15.83 13.53 -17.05
N SER A 20 -16.62 13.25 -18.09
CA SER A 20 -16.62 11.92 -18.67
C SER A 20 -15.28 11.65 -19.37
N HIS A 21 -14.81 10.40 -19.30
CA HIS A 21 -13.57 9.96 -19.96
C HIS A 21 -13.60 10.28 -21.47
N GLU A 22 -14.79 10.21 -22.08
CA GLU A 22 -15.00 10.50 -23.50
C GLU A 22 -14.83 11.99 -23.81
N ASP A 23 -15.33 12.88 -22.94
CA ASP A 23 -15.19 14.34 -23.11
C ASP A 23 -13.73 14.79 -23.00
N LEU A 24 -12.92 14.10 -22.19
CA LEU A 24 -11.49 14.41 -22.10
C LEU A 24 -10.79 14.23 -23.43
N TYR A 25 -11.16 13.20 -24.20
CA TYR A 25 -10.59 13.01 -25.52
C TYR A 25 -10.98 14.11 -26.50
N GLU A 26 -12.18 14.67 -26.41
CA GLU A 26 -12.57 15.81 -27.25
C GLU A 26 -11.68 17.04 -27.01
N LEU A 27 -11.14 17.19 -25.80
CA LEU A 27 -10.23 18.28 -25.44
C LEU A 27 -8.80 18.05 -25.94
N VAL A 28 -8.40 16.78 -26.09
CA VAL A 28 -7.02 16.41 -26.47
C VAL A 28 -6.90 15.84 -27.89
N LYS A 29 -7.97 15.81 -28.70
CA LYS A 29 -7.97 15.28 -30.07
C LYS A 29 -7.05 16.01 -31.05
N TYR A 30 -6.40 15.28 -31.95
CA TYR A 30 -5.58 15.89 -33.03
C TYR A 30 -6.37 16.18 -34.31
N GLY A 31 -7.54 15.56 -34.50
CA GLY A 31 -8.41 15.77 -35.67
C GLY A 31 -9.77 16.37 -35.29
N ASP A 32 -10.71 16.33 -36.25
CA ASP A 32 -12.09 16.80 -36.03
C ASP A 32 -12.82 15.99 -34.95
N HIS A 33 -12.47 14.71 -34.84
CA HIS A 33 -12.94 13.78 -33.82
C HIS A 33 -11.76 13.03 -33.20
N PRO A 34 -11.87 12.57 -31.93
CA PRO A 34 -10.84 11.76 -31.31
C PRO A 34 -10.54 10.49 -32.12
N ILE A 35 -9.26 10.23 -32.34
CA ILE A 35 -8.81 9.13 -33.21
C ILE A 35 -9.26 7.78 -32.64
N TYR A 36 -9.20 7.62 -31.31
CA TYR A 36 -9.60 6.36 -30.68
C TYR A 36 -11.08 5.99 -30.95
N GLN A 37 -11.99 6.96 -31.13
CA GLN A 37 -13.41 6.68 -31.37
C GLN A 37 -13.62 5.95 -32.68
N GLY A 38 -12.89 6.35 -33.73
CA GLY A 38 -12.91 5.71 -35.04
C GLY A 38 -12.32 4.29 -35.05
N LEU A 39 -11.72 3.86 -33.94
CA LEU A 39 -11.10 2.54 -33.79
C LEU A 39 -11.95 1.56 -32.96
N ARG A 40 -13.14 1.95 -32.49
CA ARG A 40 -14.02 1.11 -31.68
C ARG A 40 -14.93 0.20 -32.52
N ASP A 41 -15.34 -0.94 -31.95
CA ASP A 41 -16.49 -1.69 -32.47
C ASP A 41 -17.77 -1.12 -31.85
N GLY A 42 -18.84 -0.97 -32.62
CA GLY A 42 -20.11 -0.44 -32.12
C GLY A 42 -20.74 -1.22 -30.95
N GLN A 43 -20.20 -2.39 -30.61
CA GLN A 43 -20.67 -3.27 -29.53
C GLN A 43 -19.91 -3.09 -28.20
N SER A 44 -18.68 -2.55 -28.21
CA SER A 44 -17.90 -2.30 -26.99
C SER A 44 -17.35 -0.88 -27.00
N LYS A 45 -17.75 -0.09 -26.01
CA LYS A 45 -17.26 1.27 -25.80
C LYS A 45 -15.77 1.32 -25.44
N VAL A 46 -15.04 0.21 -25.38
CA VAL A 46 -13.70 0.22 -24.78
C VAL A 46 -12.64 -0.45 -25.67
N LEU A 47 -13.04 -1.21 -26.69
CA LEU A 47 -12.10 -2.01 -27.50
C LEU A 47 -11.58 -1.26 -28.74
N ILE A 48 -10.28 -0.96 -28.78
CA ILE A 48 -9.56 -0.52 -29.99
C ILE A 48 -9.28 -1.75 -30.89
N LYS A 49 -9.81 -1.77 -32.11
CA LYS A 49 -9.56 -2.84 -33.07
C LYS A 49 -8.16 -2.74 -33.69
N LYS A 50 -7.34 -3.77 -33.50
CA LYS A 50 -6.02 -3.92 -34.17
C LYS A 50 -6.10 -3.69 -35.67
N SER A 51 -7.07 -4.32 -36.33
CA SER A 51 -7.22 -4.25 -37.79
C SER A 51 -7.60 -2.86 -38.30
N LEU A 52 -8.25 -2.03 -37.48
CA LEU A 52 -8.51 -0.63 -37.82
C LEU A 52 -7.28 0.23 -37.53
N PHE A 53 -6.62 0.01 -36.39
CA PHE A 53 -5.40 0.72 -36.04
C PHE A 53 -4.30 0.47 -37.07
N GLU A 54 -4.10 -0.77 -37.54
CA GLU A 54 -3.08 -1.12 -38.52
C GLU A 54 -3.26 -0.42 -39.86
N LYS A 55 -4.50 -0.09 -40.24
CA LYS A 55 -4.83 0.66 -41.47
C LYS A 55 -4.53 2.15 -41.38
N LEU A 56 -4.36 2.69 -40.17
CA LEU A 56 -3.98 4.08 -39.99
C LEU A 56 -2.56 4.32 -40.52
N ASP A 57 -2.33 5.52 -41.04
CA ASP A 57 -0.97 5.98 -41.32
C ASP A 57 -0.19 6.11 -40.01
N TYR A 58 1.14 6.12 -40.15
CA TYR A 58 2.04 6.08 -39.01
C TYR A 58 1.88 7.29 -38.07
N GLN A 59 1.63 8.49 -38.58
CA GLN A 59 1.49 9.68 -37.75
C GLN A 59 0.18 9.64 -36.96
N THR A 60 -0.91 9.17 -37.58
CA THR A 60 -2.20 9.00 -36.90
C THR A 60 -2.13 7.95 -35.79
N LYS A 61 -1.32 6.89 -35.95
CA LYS A 61 -1.04 5.92 -34.88
C LYS A 61 -0.33 6.56 -33.68
N ILE A 62 0.67 7.39 -33.94
CA ILE A 62 1.39 8.14 -32.89
C ILE A 62 0.42 9.07 -32.16
N ASN A 63 -0.37 9.85 -32.90
CA ASN A 63 -1.34 10.79 -32.34
C ASN A 63 -2.40 10.07 -31.50
N CYS A 64 -2.87 8.88 -31.93
CA CYS A 64 -3.79 8.06 -31.15
C CYS A 64 -3.24 7.71 -29.76
N ILE A 65 -1.96 7.33 -29.67
CA ILE A 65 -1.35 6.98 -28.38
C ILE A 65 -1.14 8.22 -27.52
N LYS A 66 -0.74 9.34 -28.14
CA LYS A 66 -0.65 10.63 -27.44
C LYS A 66 -2.00 11.03 -26.84
N GLU A 67 -3.11 10.90 -27.57
CA GLU A 67 -4.46 11.15 -27.06
C GLU A 67 -4.76 10.34 -25.80
N VAL A 68 -4.53 9.02 -25.84
CA VAL A 68 -4.72 8.14 -24.69
C VAL A 68 -3.85 8.56 -23.50
N ALA A 69 -2.57 8.86 -23.75
CA ALA A 69 -1.63 9.29 -22.71
C ALA A 69 -2.04 10.63 -22.08
N MET A 70 -2.49 11.60 -22.88
CA MET A 70 -2.95 12.89 -22.39
C MET A 70 -4.23 12.78 -21.55
N VAL A 71 -5.19 11.93 -21.95
CA VAL A 71 -6.39 11.66 -21.14
C VAL A 71 -6.01 11.07 -19.80
N ILE A 72 -5.13 10.06 -19.77
CA ILE A 72 -4.65 9.46 -18.52
C ILE A 72 -3.91 10.49 -17.65
N ALA A 73 -3.10 11.36 -18.27
CA ALA A 73 -2.37 12.42 -17.56
C ALA A 73 -3.34 13.40 -16.87
N LEU A 74 -4.36 13.86 -17.60
CA LEU A 74 -5.40 14.75 -17.09
C LEU A 74 -6.23 14.08 -15.99
N GLU A 75 -6.75 12.90 -16.28
CA GLU A 75 -7.71 12.17 -15.45
C GLU A 75 -7.09 11.72 -14.12
N ARG A 76 -5.81 11.34 -14.12
CA ARG A 76 -5.15 10.77 -12.93
C ARG A 76 -4.27 11.72 -12.15
N TYR A 77 -3.67 12.71 -12.81
CA TYR A 77 -2.64 13.52 -12.16
C TYR A 77 -2.99 15.00 -12.07
N LEU A 78 -3.43 15.60 -13.17
CA LEU A 78 -3.62 17.06 -13.24
C LEU A 78 -4.98 17.50 -12.69
N ILE A 79 -6.09 16.92 -13.16
CA ILE A 79 -7.43 17.26 -12.67
C ILE A 79 -7.57 16.95 -11.17
N PRO A 80 -7.09 15.79 -10.65
CA PRO A 80 -7.11 15.52 -9.22
C PRO A 80 -6.07 16.32 -8.41
N MET A 81 -5.27 17.18 -9.06
CA MET A 81 -4.19 17.96 -8.46
C MET A 81 -3.11 17.14 -7.73
N ILE A 82 -2.89 15.89 -8.12
CA ILE A 82 -1.79 15.04 -7.59
C ILE A 82 -0.44 15.59 -8.06
N SER A 83 -0.39 16.17 -9.27
CA SER A 83 0.78 16.83 -9.83
C SER A 83 0.39 18.19 -10.41
N LYS A 84 1.31 19.15 -10.33
CA LYS A 84 1.21 20.45 -11.03
C LYS A 84 2.11 20.52 -12.27
N ASP A 85 2.85 19.46 -12.54
CA ASP A 85 3.76 19.34 -13.68
C ASP A 85 3.15 18.42 -14.74
N GLN A 86 2.73 19.01 -15.86
CA GLN A 86 2.16 18.27 -16.98
C GLN A 86 3.15 17.35 -17.70
N GLU A 87 4.43 17.72 -17.77
CA GLU A 87 5.42 16.89 -18.45
C GLU A 87 5.65 15.61 -17.67
N ASN A 88 5.81 15.73 -16.36
CA ASN A 88 5.95 14.57 -15.48
C ASN A 88 4.68 13.72 -15.48
N SER A 89 3.49 14.34 -15.40
CA SER A 89 2.22 13.63 -15.48
C SER A 89 2.03 12.87 -16.79
N TYR A 90 2.41 13.47 -17.92
CA TYR A 90 2.36 12.83 -19.22
C TYR A 90 3.39 11.69 -19.36
N LYS A 91 4.62 11.88 -18.88
CA LYS A 91 5.63 10.82 -18.83
C LYS A 91 5.16 9.62 -18.00
N LEU A 92 4.56 9.86 -16.83
CA LEU A 92 3.99 8.82 -15.99
C LEU A 92 2.83 8.07 -16.69
N ALA A 93 1.98 8.80 -17.41
CA ALA A 93 0.91 8.20 -18.22
C ALA A 93 1.46 7.32 -19.36
N LEU A 94 2.49 7.78 -20.07
CA LEU A 94 3.16 6.98 -21.11
C LEU A 94 3.82 5.73 -20.56
N VAL A 95 4.53 5.84 -19.42
CA VAL A 95 5.13 4.68 -18.74
C VAL A 95 4.04 3.69 -18.36
N ARG A 96 2.89 4.15 -17.87
CA ARG A 96 1.74 3.27 -17.58
C ARG A 96 1.22 2.56 -18.82
N ILE A 97 1.08 3.23 -19.96
CA ILE A 97 0.68 2.59 -21.22
C ILE A 97 1.68 1.50 -21.63
N CYS A 98 2.98 1.76 -21.46
CA CYS A 98 4.05 0.83 -21.82
C CYS A 98 4.16 -0.37 -20.87
N THR A 99 3.72 -0.24 -19.61
CA THR A 99 4.02 -1.24 -18.55
C THR A 99 2.81 -1.94 -17.95
N LYS A 100 1.66 -1.27 -17.82
CA LYS A 100 0.53 -1.74 -17.00
C LYS A 100 -0.83 -1.68 -17.69
N LEU A 101 -1.07 -0.66 -18.53
CA LEU A 101 -2.44 -0.25 -18.89
C LEU A 101 -3.00 -0.94 -20.15
N THR A 102 -2.14 -1.44 -21.04
CA THR A 102 -2.57 -2.17 -22.24
C THR A 102 -1.75 -3.45 -22.40
N LYS A 103 -2.40 -4.59 -22.68
CA LYS A 103 -1.75 -5.87 -23.00
C LYS A 103 -1.75 -6.08 -24.53
N GLY A 104 -0.71 -6.71 -25.09
CA GLY A 104 -0.61 -7.03 -26.52
C GLY A 104 -0.03 -5.94 -27.43
N TRP A 105 -0.49 -5.88 -28.67
CA TRP A 105 0.17 -5.12 -29.75
C TRP A 105 0.19 -3.59 -29.54
N PHE A 106 -0.73 -3.03 -28.75
CA PHE A 106 -0.85 -1.58 -28.54
C PHE A 106 0.28 -1.04 -27.64
N HIS A 107 0.60 -1.71 -26.53
CA HIS A 107 1.75 -1.33 -25.70
C HIS A 107 3.07 -1.55 -26.44
N GLN A 108 3.18 -2.62 -27.25
CA GLN A 108 4.41 -2.88 -27.99
C GLN A 108 4.70 -1.74 -28.96
N PHE A 109 3.68 -1.27 -29.69
CA PHE A 109 3.81 -0.10 -30.54
C PHE A 109 4.18 1.15 -29.72
N ALA A 110 3.64 1.34 -28.50
CA ALA A 110 4.04 2.45 -27.65
C ALA A 110 5.51 2.38 -27.21
N ILE A 111 6.00 1.18 -26.83
CA ILE A 111 7.40 0.93 -26.45
C ILE A 111 8.33 1.24 -27.63
N ASP A 112 8.04 0.67 -28.81
CA ASP A 112 8.87 0.82 -30.01
C ASP A 112 8.98 2.28 -30.47
N ASN A 113 8.02 3.12 -30.08
CA ASN A 113 7.92 4.51 -30.49
C ASN A 113 8.06 5.51 -29.32
N TYR A 114 8.48 5.05 -28.14
CA TYR A 114 8.57 5.88 -26.93
C TYR A 114 9.31 7.21 -27.13
N PRO A 115 10.46 7.28 -27.83
CA PRO A 115 11.17 8.55 -28.05
C PRO A 115 10.36 9.58 -28.85
N ARG A 116 9.43 9.14 -29.70
CA ARG A 116 8.55 10.02 -30.49
C ARG A 116 7.29 10.42 -29.72
N LEU A 117 6.88 9.59 -28.78
CA LEU A 117 5.71 9.82 -27.92
C LEU A 117 6.03 10.74 -26.74
N SER A 118 7.26 10.76 -26.25
CA SER A 118 7.69 11.50 -25.05
C SER A 118 7.54 13.01 -25.15
N ASN A 119 7.45 13.56 -26.36
CA ASN A 119 7.21 14.99 -26.56
C ASN A 119 5.72 15.33 -26.42
N LEU A 120 5.38 16.05 -25.35
CA LEU A 120 4.06 16.63 -25.12
C LEU A 120 3.92 17.94 -25.91
N ASP A 121 2.95 18.00 -26.82
CA ASP A 121 2.72 19.14 -27.72
C ASP A 121 1.42 19.90 -27.41
N LYS A 122 0.74 19.56 -26.31
CA LYS A 122 -0.49 20.22 -25.85
C LYS A 122 -0.36 20.74 -24.43
N ASP A 123 -1.02 21.86 -24.17
CA ASP A 123 -1.11 22.46 -22.85
C ASP A 123 -2.22 21.79 -22.03
N LEU A 124 -1.84 20.75 -21.28
CA LEU A 124 -2.73 20.01 -20.41
C LEU A 124 -3.06 20.80 -19.13
N LEU A 125 -2.18 21.70 -18.68
CA LEU A 125 -2.45 22.53 -17.49
C LEU A 125 -3.62 23.48 -17.73
N SER A 126 -3.65 24.15 -18.87
CA SER A 126 -4.78 25.01 -19.25
C SER A 126 -6.09 24.21 -19.34
N ILE A 127 -6.05 22.99 -19.89
CA ILE A 127 -7.22 22.11 -19.95
C ILE A 127 -7.67 21.72 -18.53
N ALA A 128 -6.74 21.31 -17.66
CA ALA A 128 -7.04 20.92 -16.30
C ALA A 128 -7.63 22.08 -15.49
N HIS A 129 -7.04 23.28 -15.56
CA HIS A 129 -7.55 24.47 -14.86
C HIS A 129 -8.97 24.82 -15.30
N ASN A 130 -9.27 24.82 -16.60
CA ASN A 130 -10.62 25.06 -17.12
C ASN A 130 -11.65 24.05 -16.58
N ILE A 131 -11.26 22.78 -16.44
CA ILE A 131 -12.13 21.73 -15.89
C ILE A 131 -12.34 21.96 -14.39
N ILE A 132 -11.28 22.24 -13.65
CA ILE A 132 -11.31 22.48 -12.20
C ILE A 132 -12.17 23.72 -11.87
N GLU A 133 -12.08 24.78 -12.66
CA GLU A 133 -12.91 25.99 -12.48
C GLU A 133 -14.40 25.71 -12.74
N LYS A 134 -14.71 24.94 -13.80
CA LYS A 134 -16.10 24.58 -14.14
C LYS A 134 -16.70 23.56 -13.17
N PHE A 135 -15.87 22.68 -12.63
CA PHE A 135 -16.26 21.61 -11.71
C PHE A 135 -15.38 21.69 -10.46
N PRO A 136 -15.64 22.64 -9.54
CA PRO A 136 -14.82 22.83 -8.35
C PRO A 136 -14.81 21.53 -7.53
N ILE A 137 -13.67 20.84 -7.56
CA ILE A 137 -13.47 19.59 -6.87
C ILE A 137 -13.34 19.90 -5.37
N LYS A 138 -14.07 19.17 -4.51
CA LYS A 138 -13.69 19.08 -3.09
C LYS A 138 -12.28 18.48 -3.09
N GLN A 139 -11.29 19.33 -2.88
CA GLN A 139 -9.89 18.91 -2.74
C GLN A 139 -9.87 17.65 -1.88
N LYS A 140 -9.20 16.59 -2.35
CA LYS A 140 -8.68 15.60 -1.41
C LYS A 140 -7.71 16.38 -0.52
N LYS A 141 -8.23 16.92 0.59
CA LYS A 141 -7.40 17.18 1.75
C LYS A 141 -6.63 15.87 1.98
N PRO A 142 -5.35 15.91 2.38
CA PRO A 142 -4.71 14.71 2.91
C PRO A 142 -5.71 14.05 3.84
N ASP A 143 -5.88 12.72 3.78
CA ASP A 143 -6.85 12.00 4.62
C ASP A 143 -6.58 12.36 6.09
N VAL A 144 -7.18 13.46 6.57
CA VAL A 144 -7.01 13.93 7.93
C VAL A 144 -7.87 12.97 8.73
N ILE A 145 -7.20 12.05 9.42
CA ILE A 145 -7.83 11.23 10.45
C ILE A 145 -8.45 12.22 11.43
N LEU A 146 -9.77 12.36 11.36
CA LEU A 146 -10.51 13.31 12.17
C LEU A 146 -10.88 12.58 13.45
N LEU A 147 -10.07 12.79 14.47
CA LEU A 147 -10.33 12.28 15.82
C LEU A 147 -11.57 13.00 16.36
N ASP A 148 -12.42 12.27 17.08
CA ASP A 148 -13.47 12.92 17.86
C ASP A 148 -12.83 13.76 18.98
N PRO A 149 -13.53 14.81 19.47
CA PRO A 149 -12.97 15.75 20.44
C PRO A 149 -12.47 15.10 21.74
N GLU A 150 -13.09 13.99 22.16
CA GLU A 150 -12.72 13.27 23.38
C GLU A 150 -11.41 12.52 23.19
N THR A 151 -11.29 11.74 22.10
CA THR A 151 -10.04 11.09 21.71
C THR A 151 -8.91 12.11 21.54
N GLN A 152 -9.19 13.25 20.91
CA GLN A 152 -8.19 14.31 20.73
C GLN A 152 -7.72 14.88 22.06
N ALA A 153 -8.62 15.14 23.01
CA ALA A 153 -8.26 15.65 24.34
C ALA A 153 -7.37 14.66 25.11
N ILE A 154 -7.68 13.35 25.03
CA ILE A 154 -6.85 12.30 25.63
C ILE A 154 -5.45 12.32 24.99
N PHE A 155 -5.36 12.38 23.66
CA PHE A 155 -4.08 12.37 22.95
C PHE A 155 -3.22 13.59 23.28
N GLU A 156 -3.85 14.77 23.39
CA GLU A 156 -3.19 16.01 23.79
C GLU A 156 -2.67 15.95 25.23
N SER A 157 -3.35 15.24 26.13
CA SER A 157 -2.88 15.04 27.51
C SER A 157 -1.63 14.15 27.62
N ILE A 158 -1.47 13.19 26.69
CA ILE A 158 -0.37 12.20 26.69
C ILE A 158 0.84 12.68 25.88
N ARG A 159 0.62 13.54 24.86
CA ARG A 159 1.66 14.03 23.93
C ARG A 159 2.89 14.65 24.62
N PRO A 160 2.79 15.45 25.70
CA PRO A 160 3.96 15.97 26.41
C PRO A 160 4.84 14.88 27.06
N TYR A 161 4.26 13.71 27.34
CA TYR A 161 4.93 12.57 27.98
C TYR A 161 5.39 11.50 26.99
N THR A 162 5.27 11.79 25.69
CA THR A 162 5.66 10.89 24.62
C THR A 162 6.95 11.37 23.98
N LYS A 163 7.95 10.49 23.94
CA LYS A 163 9.26 10.75 23.35
C LYS A 163 9.51 9.81 22.19
N THR A 164 9.97 10.36 21.07
CA THR A 164 10.44 9.54 19.94
C THR A 164 11.78 8.89 20.28
N ILE A 165 11.93 7.62 19.89
CA ILE A 165 13.20 6.90 19.99
C ILE A 165 14.07 7.34 18.82
N SER A 166 15.27 7.85 19.11
CA SER A 166 16.12 8.53 18.13
C SER A 166 16.82 7.61 17.13
N SER A 167 17.04 6.36 17.52
CA SER A 167 17.80 5.39 16.72
C SER A 167 17.48 3.97 17.17
N PHE A 168 17.59 3.04 16.24
CA PHE A 168 17.52 1.61 16.48
C PHE A 168 18.75 0.94 15.86
N ASP A 169 19.11 -0.22 16.38
CA ASP A 169 20.14 -1.06 15.77
C ASP A 169 19.70 -1.49 14.38
N LYS A 170 20.70 -1.66 13.51
CA LYS A 170 20.46 -2.07 12.14
C LYS A 170 20.01 -3.51 12.12
N ILE A 171 18.94 -3.77 11.37
CA ILE A 171 18.57 -5.13 10.98
C ILE A 171 19.53 -5.55 9.86
N TRP A 172 20.17 -6.70 10.04
CA TRP A 172 21.08 -7.26 9.03
C TRP A 172 20.32 -8.23 8.15
N ASP A 173 20.40 -8.03 6.83
CA ASP A 173 19.92 -9.01 5.85
C ASP A 173 21.11 -9.87 5.41
N TYR A 174 20.97 -11.19 5.52
CA TYR A 174 22.01 -12.15 5.16
C TYR A 174 21.94 -12.54 3.67
N ASP A 175 20.87 -12.19 2.98
CA ASP A 175 20.62 -12.55 1.60
C ASP A 175 20.92 -11.39 0.63
N GLU A 176 21.29 -11.70 -0.63
CA GLU A 176 21.53 -10.71 -1.71
C GLU A 176 20.23 -10.06 -2.24
N TYR A 177 19.26 -9.77 -1.37
CA TYR A 177 18.00 -9.13 -1.74
C TYR A 177 18.10 -7.60 -1.63
N ASN A 178 17.29 -6.91 -2.44
CA ASN A 178 17.04 -5.49 -2.22
C ASN A 178 16.00 -5.37 -1.10
N THR A 179 16.50 -5.28 0.14
CA THR A 179 15.69 -5.16 1.35
C THR A 179 15.82 -3.76 1.94
N ASP A 180 14.68 -3.11 2.15
CA ASP A 180 14.57 -1.82 2.82
C ASP A 180 13.84 -2.02 4.15
N VAL A 181 14.47 -1.59 5.23
CA VAL A 181 13.90 -1.66 6.59
C VAL A 181 13.77 -0.26 7.16
N GLU A 182 12.57 0.05 7.65
CA GLU A 182 12.29 1.27 8.42
C GLU A 182 11.79 0.87 9.80
N ARG A 183 12.45 1.39 10.84
CA ARG A 183 12.05 1.18 12.23
C ARG A 183 11.88 2.51 12.93
N THR A 184 10.71 2.69 13.53
CA THR A 184 10.34 3.89 14.27
C THR A 184 9.70 3.51 15.60
N GLY A 185 9.82 4.35 16.60
CA GLY A 185 9.19 4.06 17.89
C GLY A 185 9.06 5.26 18.79
N ILE A 186 8.20 5.08 19.79
CA ILE A 186 7.92 6.06 20.83
C ILE A 186 7.95 5.38 22.20
N LYS A 187 8.39 6.13 23.20
CA LYS A 187 8.22 5.82 24.61
C LYS A 187 7.15 6.74 25.19
N ILE A 188 6.12 6.16 25.78
CA ILE A 188 5.03 6.86 26.44
C ILE A 188 5.22 6.66 27.94
N THR A 189 5.56 7.73 28.67
CA THR A 189 5.60 7.71 30.14
C THR A 189 4.23 8.07 30.68
N SER A 190 3.77 7.38 31.72
CA SER A 190 2.49 7.73 32.33
C SER A 190 2.54 9.13 32.95
N PRO A 191 1.55 10.00 32.68
CA PRO A 191 1.42 11.31 33.32
C PRO A 191 1.10 11.22 34.82
N ILE A 192 0.62 10.06 35.29
CA ILE A 192 0.20 9.84 36.68
C ILE A 192 1.30 9.16 37.48
N ASN A 193 2.03 8.24 36.84
CA ASN A 193 3.11 7.49 37.46
C ASN A 193 4.36 7.54 36.59
N SER A 194 5.33 8.39 36.94
CA SER A 194 6.54 8.60 36.15
C SER A 194 7.42 7.36 36.02
N ASP A 195 7.25 6.37 36.91
CA ASP A 195 8.03 5.13 36.92
C ASP A 195 7.46 4.11 35.91
N VAL A 196 6.24 4.33 35.44
CA VAL A 196 5.58 3.49 34.45
C VAL A 196 5.80 4.07 33.06
N SER A 197 6.28 3.24 32.15
CA SER A 197 6.33 3.60 30.73
C SER A 197 6.10 2.41 29.82
N VAL A 198 5.58 2.71 28.64
CA VAL A 198 5.31 1.76 27.57
C VAL A 198 6.10 2.18 26.34
N THR A 199 6.69 1.21 25.66
CA THR A 199 7.38 1.40 24.39
C THR A 199 6.52 0.84 23.27
N ALA A 200 6.34 1.62 22.22
CA ALA A 200 5.70 1.17 20.98
C ALA A 200 6.69 1.31 19.82
N ILE A 201 6.93 0.21 19.12
CA ILE A 201 7.86 0.15 17.97
C ILE A 201 7.10 -0.36 16.77
N ILE A 202 7.30 0.31 15.64
CA ILE A 202 6.85 -0.12 14.32
C ILE A 202 8.08 -0.48 13.49
N THR A 203 8.10 -1.71 12.98
CA THR A 203 9.07 -2.16 11.99
C THR A 203 8.35 -2.42 10.68
N ILE A 204 8.80 -1.79 9.60
CA ILE A 204 8.35 -2.00 8.24
C ILE A 204 9.53 -2.56 7.46
N MET A 205 9.30 -3.65 6.75
CA MET A 205 10.30 -4.25 5.87
C MET A 205 9.69 -4.45 4.49
N TYR A 206 10.45 -4.07 3.48
CA TYR A 206 10.16 -4.31 2.07
C TYR A 206 11.29 -5.12 1.48
N MET A 207 10.94 -6.12 0.68
CA MET A 207 11.89 -6.91 -0.06
C MET A 207 11.43 -7.03 -1.50
N SER A 208 12.38 -6.93 -2.44
CA SER A 208 12.14 -7.23 -3.84
C SER A 208 13.18 -8.19 -4.40
N ILE A 209 12.69 -9.17 -5.15
CA ILE A 209 13.52 -10.15 -5.86
C ILE A 209 13.26 -10.00 -7.35
N SER A 210 14.14 -9.24 -8.02
CA SER A 210 14.04 -8.91 -9.43
C SER A 210 13.97 -10.16 -10.33
N LYS A 211 14.75 -11.19 -9.99
CA LYS A 211 14.82 -12.48 -10.72
C LYS A 211 13.47 -13.20 -10.78
N TYR A 212 12.70 -13.15 -9.71
CA TYR A 212 11.42 -13.86 -9.59
C TYR A 212 10.20 -12.95 -9.74
N LYS A 213 10.40 -11.65 -10.04
CA LYS A 213 9.33 -10.63 -10.07
C LYS A 213 8.43 -10.73 -8.83
N PHE A 214 9.10 -10.83 -7.69
CA PHE A 214 8.48 -11.00 -6.40
C PHE A 214 8.75 -9.77 -5.54
N ALA A 215 7.73 -9.33 -4.81
CA ALA A 215 7.87 -8.29 -3.81
C ALA A 215 7.08 -8.67 -2.56
N ARG A 216 7.64 -8.40 -1.38
CA ARG A 216 6.97 -8.64 -0.10
C ARG A 216 7.13 -7.44 0.81
N TRP A 217 6.07 -7.17 1.56
CA TRP A 217 6.01 -6.17 2.62
C TRP A 217 5.58 -6.87 3.90
N THR A 218 6.34 -6.66 4.96
CA THR A 218 5.97 -7.09 6.31
C THR A 218 6.01 -5.89 7.23
N ALA A 219 5.05 -5.82 8.15
CA ALA A 219 5.03 -4.79 9.18
C ALA A 219 4.66 -5.40 10.53
N SER A 220 5.33 -4.98 11.59
CA SER A 220 4.97 -5.31 12.97
C SER A 220 4.81 -4.03 13.79
N VAL A 221 3.78 -4.03 14.65
CA VAL A 221 3.58 -3.05 15.72
C VAL A 221 3.65 -3.82 17.02
N VAL A 222 4.65 -3.51 17.82
CA VAL A 222 4.93 -4.15 19.10
C VAL A 222 4.75 -3.09 20.18
N ILE A 223 3.93 -3.39 21.18
CA ILE A 223 3.61 -2.47 22.29
C ILE A 223 3.80 -3.25 23.58
N PHE A 224 4.69 -2.77 24.44
CA PHE A 224 5.11 -3.52 25.64
C PHE A 224 5.64 -2.57 26.73
N PRO A 225 5.66 -3.01 28.00
CA PRO A 225 6.29 -2.25 29.09
C PRO A 225 7.74 -1.90 28.75
N THR A 226 8.18 -0.66 28.99
CA THR A 226 9.53 -0.25 28.60
C THR A 226 10.64 -1.05 29.28
N ASN A 227 10.40 -1.57 30.48
CA ASN A 227 11.38 -2.41 31.19
C ASN A 227 11.66 -3.72 30.45
N ASP A 228 10.71 -4.21 29.65
CA ASP A 228 10.90 -5.42 28.85
C ASP A 228 11.76 -5.16 27.59
N LEU A 229 12.15 -3.90 27.32
CA LEU A 229 13.09 -3.54 26.24
C LEU A 229 14.53 -3.86 26.62
N GLU A 230 14.91 -3.65 27.88
CA GLU A 230 16.26 -3.94 28.39
C GLU A 230 16.51 -5.46 28.46
N ILE A 231 15.46 -6.25 28.75
CA ILE A 231 15.53 -7.71 28.72
C ILE A 231 15.81 -8.23 27.30
N LEU A 232 15.34 -7.51 26.27
CA LEU A 232 15.57 -7.90 24.87
C LEU A 232 17.01 -7.66 24.39
N SER A 233 17.79 -6.81 25.08
CA SER A 233 19.19 -6.57 24.74
C SER A 233 20.17 -7.48 25.48
N ASP A 234 19.72 -8.16 26.54
CA ASP A 234 20.58 -8.92 27.46
C ASP A 234 20.54 -10.44 27.23
N ASP A 235 19.74 -10.95 26.27
CA ASP A 235 19.73 -12.37 25.90
C ASP A 235 20.99 -12.79 25.07
N GLU A 236 22.00 -11.91 24.96
CA GLU A 236 23.35 -12.29 24.52
C GLU A 236 24.13 -12.93 25.68
N ASP A 237 24.17 -14.27 25.66
CA ASP A 237 25.24 -15.17 26.12
C ASP A 237 24.69 -16.36 26.94
N GLU A 238 24.54 -17.52 26.29
CA GLU A 238 25.04 -18.78 26.88
C GLU A 238 25.21 -19.84 25.78
N ASP A 239 26.45 -20.32 25.66
CA ASP A 239 26.86 -21.50 24.91
C ASP A 239 25.88 -22.67 25.08
N SER A 240 25.43 -23.27 23.97
CA SER A 240 24.98 -24.67 24.00
C SER A 240 25.36 -25.37 22.70
N ASP A 241 26.65 -25.71 22.57
CA ASP A 241 27.06 -26.99 22.00
C ASP A 241 26.58 -28.10 22.94
N GLU A 242 25.28 -28.38 22.99
CA GLU A 242 24.75 -29.61 23.59
C GLU A 242 23.58 -30.11 22.74
N ASP A 243 23.71 -31.37 22.33
CA ASP A 243 22.71 -32.19 21.65
C ASP A 243 21.33 -32.01 22.31
N LYS A 244 20.43 -31.26 21.66
CA LYS A 244 19.02 -31.21 22.04
C LYS A 244 18.30 -32.35 21.36
N ASP A 245 18.02 -33.38 22.17
CA ASP A 245 17.19 -34.52 21.85
C ASP A 245 15.91 -34.10 21.10
N GLU A 246 15.71 -34.78 19.97
CA GLU A 246 14.49 -34.79 19.18
C GLU A 246 13.35 -35.37 20.04
N ASP A 247 12.53 -34.53 20.69
CA ASP A 247 11.16 -34.91 21.10
C ASP A 247 10.40 -33.69 21.66
N ASP A 248 10.06 -32.75 20.77
CA ASP A 248 8.80 -31.99 20.72
C ASP A 248 8.88 -30.96 19.57
N SER A 249 8.91 -31.47 18.34
CA SER A 249 9.05 -30.67 17.12
C SER A 249 7.70 -30.26 16.53
N ASP A 250 7.19 -29.09 16.91
CA ASP A 250 6.66 -28.16 15.89
C ASP A 250 7.85 -27.30 15.42
N SER A 251 8.85 -27.97 14.83
CA SER A 251 10.03 -27.31 14.28
C SER A 251 9.59 -26.38 13.17
N PHE A 252 9.74 -25.08 13.41
CA PHE A 252 9.59 -24.08 12.37
C PHE A 252 10.73 -24.30 11.38
N ASP A 253 10.42 -24.99 10.28
CA ASP A 253 11.38 -25.40 9.26
C ASP A 253 12.01 -24.14 8.63
N THR A 254 13.20 -23.76 9.10
CA THR A 254 13.96 -22.58 8.64
C THR A 254 14.22 -22.64 7.12
N ASN A 255 14.20 -23.85 6.55
CA ASN A 255 14.29 -24.12 5.11
C ASN A 255 13.07 -23.64 4.29
N ASN A 256 12.01 -23.14 4.95
CA ASN A 256 10.76 -22.69 4.34
C ASN A 256 10.47 -21.19 4.58
N VAL A 257 11.44 -20.48 5.14
CA VAL A 257 11.43 -19.02 5.31
C VAL A 257 12.08 -18.40 4.07
N ASP A 258 11.41 -17.41 3.48
CA ASP A 258 11.92 -16.71 2.29
C ASP A 258 12.97 -15.64 2.59
N ILE A 259 13.06 -15.21 3.85
CA ILE A 259 13.81 -14.05 4.28
C ILE A 259 14.57 -14.42 5.54
N SER A 260 15.91 -14.45 5.46
CA SER A 260 16.78 -14.55 6.62
C SER A 260 17.37 -13.18 6.94
N PHE A 261 16.87 -12.59 8.03
CA PHE A 261 17.39 -11.33 8.58
C PHE A 261 17.70 -11.52 10.06
N GLU A 262 18.64 -10.79 10.62
CA GLU A 262 18.85 -10.71 12.06
C GLU A 262 18.22 -9.43 12.58
N ASP A 263 17.26 -9.59 13.48
CA ASP A 263 16.67 -8.48 14.22
C ASP A 263 17.23 -8.48 15.64
N PRO A 264 18.14 -7.55 16.00
CA PRO A 264 18.74 -7.48 17.32
C PRO A 264 17.73 -7.36 18.47
N LEU A 265 16.48 -6.95 18.16
CA LEU A 265 15.41 -6.81 19.15
C LEU A 265 14.41 -7.97 19.12
N GLU A 266 14.51 -8.89 18.17
CA GLU A 266 13.58 -10.01 17.94
C GLU A 266 12.07 -9.61 17.90
N ILE A 267 11.76 -8.39 17.45
CA ILE A 267 10.40 -7.81 17.45
C ILE A 267 9.73 -7.79 16.06
N HIS A 268 10.45 -8.23 15.03
CA HIS A 268 9.89 -8.42 13.69
C HIS A 268 9.83 -9.92 13.35
N PRO A 269 8.63 -10.50 13.16
CA PRO A 269 8.51 -11.92 12.90
C PRO A 269 8.86 -12.25 11.45
N TYR A 270 9.54 -13.37 11.22
CA TYR A 270 9.68 -13.93 9.89
C TYR A 270 8.33 -14.35 9.33
N GLN A 271 8.18 -14.24 8.01
CA GLN A 271 7.02 -14.76 7.30
C GLN A 271 7.45 -15.83 6.29
N SER A 272 6.89 -17.03 6.43
CA SER A 272 7.07 -18.13 5.47
C SER A 272 6.32 -17.88 4.16
N ARG A 273 6.69 -18.63 3.11
CA ARG A 273 5.96 -18.66 1.81
C ARG A 273 4.45 -18.87 1.96
N SER A 274 4.06 -19.68 2.94
CA SER A 274 2.66 -20.00 3.21
C SER A 274 1.87 -18.86 3.88
N GLY A 275 2.51 -17.74 4.18
CA GLY A 275 1.92 -16.61 4.89
C GLY A 275 1.91 -16.73 6.42
N LYS A 276 2.44 -17.84 6.98
CA LYS A 276 2.58 -18.04 8.43
C LYS A 276 3.74 -17.21 8.99
N PHE A 277 3.49 -16.52 10.09
CA PHE A 277 4.50 -15.79 10.85
C PHE A 277 5.17 -16.70 11.90
N SER A 278 6.49 -16.58 12.06
CA SER A 278 7.26 -17.22 13.13
C SER A 278 7.08 -16.52 14.46
N LYS A 279 7.33 -17.23 15.58
CA LYS A 279 7.62 -16.66 16.91
C LYS A 279 6.76 -15.44 17.31
N LEU A 280 5.42 -15.55 17.21
CA LEU A 280 4.52 -14.46 17.64
C LEU A 280 4.26 -14.52 19.15
N ASP A 281 4.97 -13.70 19.91
CA ASP A 281 4.79 -13.57 21.37
C ASP A 281 3.70 -12.56 21.76
N SER A 282 3.47 -12.35 23.06
CA SER A 282 2.48 -11.41 23.61
C SER A 282 2.72 -9.94 23.23
N LYS A 283 3.94 -9.56 22.85
CA LYS A 283 4.33 -8.16 22.56
C LYS A 283 3.78 -7.69 21.21
N HIS A 284 3.56 -8.63 20.28
CA HIS A 284 3.06 -8.36 18.93
C HIS A 284 1.57 -7.97 18.92
N THR A 285 1.29 -6.66 18.91
CA THR A 285 -0.08 -6.12 18.87
C THR A 285 -0.69 -6.22 17.48
N PHE A 286 0.09 -5.94 16.43
CA PHE A 286 -0.34 -6.04 15.04
C PHE A 286 0.81 -6.53 14.16
N VAL A 287 0.53 -7.48 13.28
CA VAL A 287 1.48 -7.99 12.28
C VAL A 287 0.75 -8.11 10.95
N LEU A 288 1.38 -7.59 9.90
CA LEU A 288 0.88 -7.53 8.53
C LEU A 288 1.91 -8.14 7.60
N GLY A 289 1.44 -8.93 6.64
CA GLY A 289 2.25 -9.49 5.56
C GLY A 289 1.47 -9.42 4.25
N ILE A 290 2.09 -8.81 3.25
CA ILE A 290 1.56 -8.62 1.90
C ILE A 290 2.64 -9.09 0.94
N ALA A 291 2.28 -9.92 -0.03
CA ALA A 291 3.20 -10.33 -1.08
C ALA A 291 2.57 -10.11 -2.45
N ALA A 292 3.44 -9.95 -3.44
CA ALA A 292 3.06 -9.82 -4.83
C ALA A 292 4.00 -10.69 -5.67
N SER A 293 3.43 -11.55 -6.51
CA SER A 293 4.20 -12.46 -7.36
C SER A 293 3.63 -12.46 -8.77
N ALA A 294 4.50 -12.27 -9.77
CA ALA A 294 4.12 -12.52 -11.16
C ALA A 294 4.43 -13.98 -11.49
N SER A 295 3.44 -14.86 -11.43
CA SER A 295 3.64 -16.28 -11.74
C SER A 295 4.16 -16.44 -13.19
N TRP A 296 5.19 -17.28 -13.38
CA TRP A 296 5.74 -17.56 -14.71
C TRP A 296 4.81 -18.47 -15.54
N ASN A 297 3.88 -19.19 -14.90
CA ASN A 297 3.07 -20.23 -15.55
C ASN A 297 1.60 -20.22 -15.07
N ARG A 298 0.73 -19.39 -15.69
CA ARG A 298 -0.67 -19.78 -15.95
C ARG A 298 -1.34 -18.85 -16.95
N TRP A 299 -1.90 -19.44 -18.00
CA TRP A 299 -2.79 -18.79 -18.97
C TRP A 299 -4.18 -18.53 -18.37
N SER A 300 -4.26 -17.72 -17.32
CA SER A 300 -5.53 -17.24 -16.77
C SER A 300 -5.45 -15.72 -16.64
N ALA A 301 -6.43 -15.04 -17.23
CA ALA A 301 -6.41 -13.61 -17.50
C ALA A 301 -6.74 -12.72 -16.28
N ASP A 302 -7.02 -13.31 -15.10
CA ASP A 302 -7.78 -12.64 -14.02
C ASP A 302 -7.22 -12.82 -12.60
N GLU A 303 -5.96 -13.25 -12.40
CA GLU A 303 -5.42 -13.38 -11.03
C GLU A 303 -4.63 -12.13 -10.61
N ASP A 304 -5.13 -11.47 -9.55
CA ASP A 304 -4.46 -10.39 -8.80
C ASP A 304 -2.97 -10.73 -8.61
N ILE A 305 -2.08 -9.81 -8.97
CA ILE A 305 -0.62 -9.94 -8.70
C ILE A 305 -0.36 -10.09 -7.20
N TRP A 306 -1.33 -9.69 -6.37
CA TRP A 306 -1.28 -9.69 -4.92
C TRP A 306 -1.73 -11.02 -4.31
N GLU A 307 -0.88 -11.56 -3.45
CA GLU A 307 -1.23 -12.69 -2.61
C GLU A 307 -2.18 -12.26 -1.48
N PRO A 308 -2.92 -13.22 -0.87
CA PRO A 308 -3.81 -12.91 0.25
C PRO A 308 -3.10 -12.19 1.40
N ILE A 309 -3.72 -11.12 1.89
CA ILE A 309 -3.18 -10.34 3.01
C ILE A 309 -3.23 -11.18 4.30
N ASN A 310 -2.08 -11.32 4.94
CA ASN A 310 -1.92 -12.02 6.20
C ASN A 310 -1.88 -11.02 7.35
N ILE A 311 -2.80 -11.15 8.30
CA ILE A 311 -2.92 -10.23 9.43
C ILE A 311 -3.08 -11.03 10.71
N LYS A 312 -2.24 -10.74 11.71
CA LYS A 312 -2.32 -11.27 13.07
C LYS A 312 -2.36 -10.11 14.06
N VAL A 313 -3.23 -10.22 15.06
CA VAL A 313 -3.51 -9.14 16.01
C VAL A 313 -3.70 -9.70 17.41
N LYS A 314 -3.32 -8.89 18.40
CA LYS A 314 -3.60 -9.08 19.83
C LYS A 314 -4.16 -7.77 20.40
N SER A 315 -4.87 -7.87 21.53
CA SER A 315 -5.35 -6.68 22.23
C SER A 315 -4.18 -5.96 22.90
N ALA A 316 -4.23 -4.62 22.92
CA ALA A 316 -3.32 -3.77 23.66
C ALA A 316 -3.86 -3.38 25.06
N ASP A 317 -5.00 -3.94 25.49
CA ASP A 317 -5.69 -3.53 26.73
C ASP A 317 -4.85 -3.74 27.98
N TYR A 318 -4.11 -4.85 28.05
CA TYR A 318 -3.22 -5.11 29.18
C TYR A 318 -2.16 -4.01 29.30
N VAL A 319 -1.50 -3.67 28.20
CA VAL A 319 -0.44 -2.65 28.20
C VAL A 319 -1.01 -1.25 28.44
N ALA A 320 -2.21 -0.96 27.91
CA ALA A 320 -2.92 0.27 28.21
C ALA A 320 -3.26 0.40 29.70
N SER A 321 -3.70 -0.70 30.35
CA SER A 321 -4.01 -0.67 31.78
C SER A 321 -2.80 -0.39 32.66
N LEU A 322 -1.59 -0.79 32.21
CA LEU A 322 -0.36 -0.53 32.95
C LEU A 322 -0.05 0.95 33.05
N LEU A 323 -0.42 1.76 32.05
CA LEU A 323 -0.17 3.21 32.07
C LEU A 323 -0.96 3.95 33.17
N GLU A 324 -1.98 3.33 33.77
CA GLU A 324 -2.82 3.93 34.82
C GLU A 324 -3.53 5.23 34.40
N ILE A 325 -3.59 5.53 33.09
CA ILE A 325 -4.26 6.71 32.55
C ILE A 325 -5.77 6.44 32.53
N PRO A 326 -6.60 7.28 33.17
CA PRO A 326 -8.05 7.15 33.11
C PRO A 326 -8.54 7.08 31.67
N ASP A 327 -9.50 6.19 31.42
CA ASP A 327 -10.21 6.04 30.15
C ASP A 327 -9.34 5.63 28.95
N ILE A 328 -8.03 5.39 29.14
CA ILE A 328 -7.19 4.82 28.08
C ILE A 328 -7.48 3.32 27.93
N THR A 329 -7.90 2.93 26.73
CA THR A 329 -8.12 1.52 26.35
C THR A 329 -7.02 1.07 25.39
N GLY A 330 -6.91 -0.24 25.15
CA GLY A 330 -6.00 -0.77 24.13
C GLY A 330 -6.32 -0.22 22.74
N ASP A 331 -7.60 0.01 22.45
CA ASP A 331 -8.06 0.66 21.22
C ASP A 331 -7.49 2.08 21.05
N LEU A 332 -7.61 2.91 22.10
CA LEU A 332 -7.09 4.28 22.10
C LEU A 332 -5.57 4.31 22.07
N LEU A 333 -4.90 3.41 22.80
CA LEU A 333 -3.45 3.28 22.78
C LEU A 333 -2.96 2.93 21.38
N PHE A 334 -3.58 1.96 20.70
CA PHE A 334 -3.19 1.58 19.34
C PHE A 334 -3.42 2.71 18.33
N LYS A 335 -4.56 3.42 18.42
CA LYS A 335 -4.81 4.64 17.62
C LYS A 335 -3.76 5.72 17.87
N TYR A 336 -3.37 5.93 19.13
CA TYR A 336 -2.38 6.93 19.51
C TYR A 336 -1.00 6.64 18.89
N VAL A 337 -0.57 5.36 18.94
CA VAL A 337 0.68 4.91 18.31
C VAL A 337 0.66 5.20 16.81
N LEU A 338 -0.45 4.91 16.12
CA LEU A 338 -0.59 5.20 14.69
C LEU A 338 -0.66 6.71 14.38
N ASP A 339 -1.27 7.54 15.24
CA ASP A 339 -1.27 9.00 15.06
C ASP A 339 0.13 9.62 15.23
N CYS A 340 0.91 9.09 16.17
CA CYS A 340 2.27 9.57 16.43
C CYS A 340 3.25 9.14 15.33
N LEU A 341 3.24 7.87 14.95
CA LEU A 341 4.24 7.27 14.06
C LEU A 341 3.85 7.34 12.58
N LYS A 342 2.55 7.43 12.26
CA LYS A 342 2.00 7.57 10.89
C LYS A 342 2.65 6.62 9.88
N PRO A 343 2.63 5.30 10.13
CA PRO A 343 3.35 4.34 9.32
C PRO A 343 2.77 4.26 7.90
N ILE A 344 3.63 4.20 6.89
CA ILE A 344 3.26 4.05 5.48
C ILE A 344 4.13 2.96 4.88
N LEU A 345 3.54 2.00 4.18
CA LEU A 345 4.32 1.01 3.44
C LEU A 345 4.93 1.66 2.20
N ILE A 346 6.24 1.50 2.05
CA ILE A 346 7.00 1.98 0.88
C ILE A 346 6.57 1.29 -0.42
N CYS A 347 6.89 1.90 -1.57
CA CYS A 347 6.63 1.34 -2.91
C CYS A 347 5.17 0.95 -3.16
N ASP A 348 4.21 1.77 -2.72
CA ASP A 348 2.76 1.55 -2.84
C ASP A 348 2.24 0.27 -2.14
N GLY A 349 2.98 -0.29 -1.18
CA GLY A 349 2.63 -1.53 -0.48
C GLY A 349 1.31 -1.48 0.30
N ASP A 350 0.80 -0.30 0.64
CA ASP A 350 -0.51 -0.14 1.30
C ASP A 350 -1.71 -0.39 0.35
N THR A 351 -1.47 -0.47 -0.96
CA THR A 351 -2.53 -0.59 -1.96
C THR A 351 -3.47 -1.77 -1.69
N PRO A 352 -2.98 -3.01 -1.47
CA PRO A 352 -3.84 -4.15 -1.18
C PRO A 352 -4.64 -3.97 0.12
N LEU A 353 -4.01 -3.41 1.16
CA LEU A 353 -4.67 -3.16 2.44
C LEU A 353 -5.80 -2.14 2.31
N LYS A 354 -5.58 -1.06 1.53
CA LYS A 354 -6.59 -0.06 1.20
C LYS A 354 -7.74 -0.68 0.41
N HIS A 355 -7.46 -1.51 -0.61
CA HIS A 355 -8.49 -2.23 -1.37
C HIS A 355 -9.32 -3.15 -0.48
N TRP A 356 -8.66 -3.90 0.39
CA TRP A 356 -9.30 -4.79 1.34
C TRP A 356 -10.23 -4.03 2.30
N ALA A 357 -9.75 -2.91 2.88
CA ALA A 357 -10.57 -2.07 3.74
C ALA A 357 -11.77 -1.47 3.00
N ASN A 358 -11.57 -0.99 1.76
CA ASN A 358 -12.65 -0.44 0.94
C ASN A 358 -13.72 -1.47 0.61
N LYS A 359 -13.34 -2.71 0.31
CA LYS A 359 -14.28 -3.83 0.10
C LYS A 359 -15.11 -4.13 1.35
N LEU A 360 -14.52 -4.03 2.53
CA LEU A 360 -15.26 -4.18 3.79
C LEU A 360 -16.20 -3.00 4.05
N LYS A 361 -15.78 -1.77 3.71
CA LYS A 361 -16.64 -0.56 3.78
C LYS A 361 -17.84 -0.68 2.85
N SER A 362 -17.64 -1.07 1.59
CA SER A 362 -18.74 -1.22 0.61
C SER A 362 -19.75 -2.28 1.03
N ASN A 363 -19.29 -3.31 1.73
CA ASN A 363 -20.14 -4.39 2.23
C ASN A 363 -20.81 -4.04 3.57
N GLY A 364 -20.62 -2.82 4.10
CA GLY A 364 -21.14 -2.39 5.39
C GLY A 364 -20.54 -3.13 6.59
N THR A 365 -19.44 -3.86 6.40
CA THR A 365 -18.80 -4.68 7.44
C THR A 365 -17.95 -3.85 8.40
N ILE A 366 -17.36 -2.76 7.90
CA ILE A 366 -16.70 -1.74 8.72
C ILE A 366 -17.29 -0.37 8.38
N PRO A 367 -17.32 0.57 9.34
CA PRO A 367 -17.91 1.88 9.12
C PRO A 367 -17.12 2.70 8.09
N ILE A 368 -17.84 3.50 7.30
CA ILE A 368 -17.26 4.42 6.32
C ILE A 368 -16.64 5.62 7.03
N GLU A 369 -17.29 6.08 8.10
CA GLU A 369 -16.87 7.20 8.96
C GLU A 369 -16.87 6.79 10.44
N PRO A 370 -15.97 7.34 11.28
CA PRO A 370 -14.91 8.30 10.92
C PRO A 370 -13.80 7.64 10.10
N ASN A 371 -13.08 8.45 9.31
CA ASN A 371 -11.91 7.98 8.56
C ASN A 371 -10.76 7.71 9.52
N GLN A 372 -10.28 6.47 9.56
CA GLN A 372 -9.23 6.00 10.45
C GLN A 372 -8.04 5.47 9.64
N HIS A 373 -6.92 5.25 10.30
CA HIS A 373 -5.75 4.65 9.67
C HIS A 373 -6.08 3.25 9.08
N PRO A 374 -5.62 2.89 7.87
CA PRO A 374 -5.90 1.56 7.28
C PRO A 374 -5.51 0.39 8.18
N TRP A 375 -4.41 0.53 8.91
CA TRP A 375 -3.94 -0.49 9.85
C TRP A 375 -4.86 -0.64 11.07
N TYR A 376 -5.50 0.45 11.50
CA TYR A 376 -6.51 0.40 12.56
C TYR A 376 -7.75 -0.39 12.12
N TYR A 377 -8.26 -0.14 10.91
CA TYR A 377 -9.39 -0.93 10.39
C TYR A 377 -9.05 -2.42 10.32
N ALA A 378 -7.84 -2.75 9.87
CA ALA A 378 -7.35 -4.12 9.83
C ALA A 378 -7.24 -4.76 11.21
N TRP A 379 -6.66 -4.02 12.17
CA TRP A 379 -6.50 -4.47 13.54
C TRP A 379 -7.85 -4.74 14.20
N ASN A 380 -8.72 -3.74 14.23
CA ASN A 380 -10.03 -3.80 14.88
C ASN A 380 -10.93 -4.89 14.25
N TYR A 381 -10.96 -5.00 12.92
CA TYR A 381 -11.74 -6.04 12.23
C TYR A 381 -11.29 -7.45 12.61
N LYS A 382 -9.98 -7.70 12.63
CA LYS A 382 -9.43 -9.02 12.99
C LYS A 382 -9.60 -9.33 14.47
N LEU A 383 -9.53 -8.33 15.34
CA LEU A 383 -9.74 -8.49 16.77
C LEU A 383 -11.18 -8.89 17.07
N ASN A 384 -12.16 -8.16 16.53
CA ASN A 384 -13.58 -8.43 16.75
C ASN A 384 -14.07 -9.76 16.15
N ARG A 385 -13.48 -10.23 15.04
CA ARG A 385 -13.80 -11.55 14.49
C ARG A 385 -13.35 -12.72 15.36
N LYS A 386 -12.27 -12.55 16.14
CA LYS A 386 -11.84 -13.57 17.10
C LYS A 386 -12.87 -13.70 18.23
N SER A 387 -13.49 -12.60 18.64
CA SER A 387 -14.49 -12.55 19.71
C SER A 387 -15.84 -13.19 19.33
N ILE A 388 -16.13 -13.34 18.02
CA ILE A 388 -17.40 -13.90 17.51
C ILE A 388 -17.32 -15.44 17.33
N ASN A 389 -16.12 -16.03 17.33
CA ASN A 389 -15.90 -17.47 17.19
C ASN A 389 -15.77 -18.20 18.55
N ILE A 390 -16.39 -17.66 19.61
CA ILE A 390 -16.45 -18.29 20.95
C ILE A 390 -17.85 -18.86 21.17
#